data_AF-A0A150J8P1-F1
#
_entry.id   AF-A0A150J8P1-F1
#
_cell.length_a   1.000
_cell.length_b   1.000
_cell.length_c   1.000
_cell.angle_alpha   90.00
_cell.angle_beta   90.00
_cell.angle_gamma   90.00
#
_symmetry.space_group_name_H-M   'P 1'
#
loop_
_entity.id
_entity.type
_entity.pdbx_description
1 polymer ?
#
loop_
_entity_poly.entity_id
_entity_poly.type
_entity_poly.pdbx_seq_one_letter_code
_entity_poly.pdbx_strand_id
1 'polypeptide(L)'
;MGSYFLDYKNLSIEKLKEKIKNTELLPSQKILLEKIDERFEAIENQKIYTLYDLQEILKTKNKCLVFSKKTGISEDYLILLRREVNSYQAKLRNLKEFECIKKELIEKLEKRGIKNTGQLFDLISTVNGRIKLAEELDLESDEATVLAKLTDVSRLRYVSPNFATLLINSKYDTVEKIQKADYNELYKDLSEINKYKCHFKGNFGLNDMKFFVNDSKFIPLVMEY
;
A
#
# COMPACT_ATOMS: atom_id res chain seq x y z
N MET A 1 -7.60 2.36 -17.38
CA MET A 1 -8.11 2.02 -16.04
C MET A 1 -6.92 1.69 -15.16
N GLY A 2 -6.84 2.23 -13.95
CA GLY A 2 -5.73 1.91 -13.04
C GLY A 2 -5.83 0.49 -12.49
N SER A 3 -4.79 0.02 -11.80
CA SER A 3 -4.71 -1.30 -11.16
C SER A 3 -4.68 -1.15 -9.64
N TYR A 4 -5.25 -2.13 -8.92
CA TYR A 4 -5.13 -2.22 -7.46
C TYR A 4 -3.67 -2.28 -7.03
N PHE A 5 -2.87 -3.05 -7.77
CA PHE A 5 -1.45 -3.24 -7.56
C PHE A 5 -0.61 -2.21 -8.32
N LEU A 6 0.55 -1.89 -7.76
CA LEU A 6 1.58 -1.14 -8.46
C LEU A 6 2.08 -1.94 -9.68
N ASP A 7 2.29 -1.23 -10.78
CA ASP A 7 2.84 -1.83 -11.99
C ASP A 7 4.36 -1.92 -11.90
N TYR A 8 4.84 -3.05 -11.37
CA TYR A 8 6.27 -3.31 -11.18
C TYR A 8 7.05 -3.40 -12.49
N LYS A 9 6.38 -3.66 -13.62
CA LYS A 9 7.04 -3.73 -14.93
C LYS A 9 7.40 -2.34 -15.45
N ASN A 10 6.63 -1.32 -15.07
CA ASN A 10 6.84 0.05 -15.50
C ASN A 10 7.52 0.93 -14.43
N LEU A 11 7.84 0.37 -13.26
CA LEU A 11 8.51 1.07 -12.18
C LEU A 11 10.00 0.74 -12.17
N SER A 12 10.86 1.74 -12.43
CA SER A 12 12.30 1.54 -12.50
C SER A 12 12.94 1.32 -11.13
N ILE A 13 14.04 0.58 -11.09
CA ILE A 13 14.86 0.46 -9.87
C ILE A 13 15.49 1.80 -9.49
N GLU A 14 15.76 2.70 -10.44
CA GLU A 14 16.23 4.05 -10.16
C GLU A 14 15.21 4.85 -9.32
N LYS A 15 13.93 4.74 -9.65
CA LYS A 15 12.87 5.40 -8.88
C LYS A 15 12.78 4.85 -7.45
N LEU A 16 13.05 3.55 -7.27
CA LEU A 16 13.16 2.95 -5.93
C LEU A 16 14.41 3.43 -5.20
N LYS A 17 15.57 3.52 -5.88
CA LYS A 17 16.82 4.04 -5.31
C LYS A 17 16.62 5.44 -4.74
N GLU A 18 16.07 6.33 -5.55
CA GLU A 18 15.79 7.71 -5.15
C GLU A 18 14.76 7.76 -4.01
N LYS A 19 13.75 6.89 -4.01
CA LYS A 19 12.85 6.78 -2.87
C LYS A 19 13.59 6.36 -1.60
N ILE A 20 14.42 5.33 -1.64
CA ILE A 20 15.18 4.85 -0.47
C ILE A 20 16.10 5.95 0.07
N LYS A 21 16.81 6.68 -0.82
CA LYS A 21 17.67 7.81 -0.43
C LYS A 21 16.92 8.93 0.29
N ASN A 22 15.72 9.26 -0.21
CA ASN A 22 14.93 10.38 0.28
C ASN A 22 13.93 9.99 1.39
N THR A 23 13.91 8.72 1.80
CA THR A 23 13.05 8.24 2.89
C THR A 23 13.89 8.08 4.15
N GLU A 24 13.40 8.61 5.27
CA GLU A 24 13.98 8.29 6.57
C GLU A 24 13.73 6.80 6.87
N LEU A 25 14.80 6.03 7.09
CA LEU A 25 14.70 4.58 7.29
C LEU A 25 14.77 4.22 8.77
N LEU A 26 14.07 3.14 9.15
CA LEU A 26 14.24 2.54 10.47
C LEU A 26 15.70 2.09 10.66
N PRO A 27 16.22 2.05 11.90
CA PRO A 27 17.59 1.62 12.15
C PRO A 27 17.98 0.30 11.48
N SER A 28 17.07 -0.68 11.48
CA SER A 28 17.25 -2.00 10.86
C SER A 28 17.29 -1.98 9.32
N GLN A 29 16.84 -0.89 8.70
CA GLN A 29 16.81 -0.71 7.24
C GLN A 29 17.94 0.19 6.73
N LYS A 30 18.69 0.87 7.62
CA LYS A 30 19.74 1.82 7.22
C LYS A 30 20.85 1.22 6.35
N ILE A 31 21.07 -0.09 6.42
CA ILE A 31 21.99 -0.81 5.53
C ILE A 31 21.62 -0.63 4.04
N LEU A 32 20.36 -0.34 3.71
CA LEU A 32 19.94 -0.05 2.34
C LEU A 32 20.60 1.21 1.75
N LEU A 33 21.05 2.14 2.60
CA LEU A 33 21.76 3.37 2.18
C LEU A 33 23.27 3.16 2.00
N GLU A 34 23.83 2.10 2.55
CA GLU A 34 25.26 1.84 2.45
C GLU A 34 25.61 1.49 0.99
N LYS A 35 26.50 2.30 0.38
CA LYS A 35 26.94 2.14 -1.01
C LYS A 35 25.79 1.98 -2.00
N ILE A 36 24.70 2.72 -1.78
CA ILE A 36 23.46 2.53 -2.52
C ILE A 36 23.64 2.75 -4.03
N ASP A 37 24.45 3.75 -4.42
CA ASP A 37 24.72 4.03 -5.83
C ASP A 37 25.50 2.90 -6.49
N GLU A 38 26.60 2.45 -5.86
CA GLU A 38 27.42 1.36 -6.39
C GLU A 38 26.66 0.04 -6.42
N ARG A 39 25.79 -0.22 -5.42
CA ARG A 39 24.98 -1.44 -5.35
C ARG A 39 23.88 -1.45 -6.41
N PHE A 40 23.21 -0.32 -6.66
CA PHE A 40 22.21 -0.23 -7.73
C PHE A 40 22.87 -0.28 -9.11
N GLU A 41 24.03 0.33 -9.31
CA GLU A 41 24.82 0.17 -10.54
C GLU A 41 25.20 -1.30 -10.78
N ALA A 42 25.64 -2.02 -9.75
CA ALA A 42 25.93 -3.45 -9.83
C ALA A 42 24.69 -4.28 -10.18
N ILE A 43 23.49 -3.86 -9.76
CA ILE A 43 22.21 -4.48 -10.14
C ILE A 43 21.89 -4.20 -11.61
N GLU A 44 22.03 -2.95 -12.07
CA GLU A 44 21.79 -2.55 -13.46
C GLU A 44 22.73 -3.27 -14.44
N ASN A 45 23.98 -3.48 -14.06
CA ASN A 45 24.96 -4.26 -14.83
C ASN A 45 24.53 -5.73 -15.04
N GLN A 46 23.57 -6.23 -14.25
CA GLN A 46 22.95 -7.54 -14.46
C GLN A 46 21.68 -7.49 -15.32
N LYS A 47 21.43 -6.36 -16.01
CA LYS A 47 20.27 -6.10 -16.86
C LYS A 47 18.93 -6.14 -16.10
N ILE A 48 18.94 -5.69 -14.85
CA ILE A 48 17.76 -5.55 -14.00
C ILE A 48 17.41 -4.07 -13.97
N TYR A 49 16.26 -3.69 -14.55
CA TYR A 49 15.90 -2.27 -14.69
C TYR A 49 14.58 -1.93 -14.02
N THR A 50 13.73 -2.93 -13.78
CA THR A 50 12.38 -2.73 -13.22
C THR A 50 12.23 -3.39 -11.85
N LEU A 51 11.22 -2.97 -11.09
CA LEU A 51 10.88 -3.64 -9.84
C LEU A 51 10.43 -5.07 -10.05
N TYR A 52 9.87 -5.39 -11.22
CA TYR A 52 9.51 -6.76 -11.58
C TYR A 52 10.76 -7.64 -11.68
N ASP A 53 11.78 -7.17 -12.41
CA ASP A 53 13.05 -7.89 -12.55
C ASP A 53 13.72 -8.09 -11.19
N LEU A 54 13.75 -7.02 -10.39
CA LEU A 54 14.35 -7.03 -9.05
C LEU A 54 13.59 -7.96 -8.09
N GLN A 55 12.26 -7.99 -8.16
CA GLN A 55 11.45 -8.91 -7.37
C GLN A 55 11.70 -10.37 -7.75
N GLU A 56 11.79 -10.67 -9.05
CA GLU A 56 12.00 -12.03 -9.53
C GLU A 56 13.41 -12.56 -9.23
N ILE A 57 14.45 -11.72 -9.38
CA ILE A 57 15.83 -12.12 -9.06
C ILE A 57 16.04 -12.27 -7.55
N LEU A 58 15.30 -11.54 -6.70
CA LEU A 58 15.40 -11.64 -5.25
C LEU A 58 14.28 -12.49 -4.63
N LYS A 59 13.51 -13.24 -5.43
CA LYS A 59 12.24 -13.87 -5.00
C LYS A 59 12.33 -14.74 -3.74
N THR A 60 13.45 -15.43 -3.53
CA THR A 60 13.66 -16.35 -2.39
C THR A 60 15.00 -16.08 -1.72
N LYS A 61 15.17 -16.55 -0.48
CA LYS A 61 16.45 -16.44 0.23
C LYS A 61 17.60 -17.07 -0.57
N ASN A 62 17.35 -18.25 -1.17
CA ASN A 62 18.34 -18.90 -2.04
C ASN A 62 18.70 -18.03 -3.25
N LYS A 63 17.73 -17.38 -3.90
CA LYS A 63 18.03 -16.45 -4.99
C LYS A 63 18.84 -15.23 -4.54
N CYS A 64 18.56 -14.68 -3.35
CA CYS A 64 19.39 -13.63 -2.75
C CYS A 64 20.84 -14.08 -2.57
N LEU A 65 21.08 -15.30 -2.06
CA LEU A 65 22.42 -15.86 -1.90
C LEU A 65 23.14 -16.05 -3.26
N VAL A 66 22.44 -16.60 -4.25
CA VAL A 66 22.99 -16.78 -5.61
C VAL A 66 23.35 -15.42 -6.22
N PHE A 67 22.47 -14.43 -6.08
CA PHE A 67 22.70 -13.10 -6.63
C PHE A 67 23.83 -12.36 -5.88
N SER A 68 23.94 -12.54 -4.56
CA SER A 68 25.04 -12.04 -3.74
C SER A 68 26.40 -12.51 -4.27
N LYS A 69 26.55 -13.81 -4.53
CA LYS A 69 27.79 -14.36 -5.11
C LYS A 69 28.11 -13.80 -6.49
N LYS A 70 27.08 -13.44 -7.27
CA LYS A 70 27.23 -12.91 -8.64
C LYS A 70 27.67 -11.45 -8.65
N THR A 71 27.14 -10.63 -7.74
CA THR A 71 27.35 -9.17 -7.74
C THR A 71 28.34 -8.68 -6.68
N GLY A 72 28.68 -9.52 -5.70
CA GLY A 72 29.47 -9.12 -4.53
C GLY A 72 28.68 -8.31 -3.50
N ILE A 73 27.38 -8.08 -3.71
CA ILE A 73 26.51 -7.42 -2.73
C ILE A 73 26.23 -8.39 -1.59
N SER A 74 26.24 -7.93 -0.33
CA SER A 74 25.99 -8.81 0.82
C SER A 74 24.58 -9.43 0.80
N GLU A 75 24.47 -10.68 1.27
CA GLU A 75 23.18 -11.38 1.35
C GLU A 75 22.18 -10.59 2.21
N ASP A 76 22.62 -10.03 3.34
CA ASP A 76 21.76 -9.26 4.26
C ASP A 76 21.18 -8.01 3.59
N TYR A 77 21.97 -7.29 2.78
CA TYR A 77 21.48 -6.18 2.00
C TYR A 77 20.39 -6.62 1.03
N LEU A 78 20.63 -7.71 0.27
CA LEU A 78 19.68 -8.21 -0.71
C LEU A 78 18.40 -8.75 -0.07
N ILE A 79 18.49 -9.36 1.12
CA ILE A 79 17.32 -9.79 1.88
C ILE A 79 16.47 -8.59 2.32
N LEU A 80 17.10 -7.50 2.77
CA LEU A 80 16.38 -6.29 3.17
C LEU A 80 15.82 -5.55 1.96
N LEU A 81 16.54 -5.48 0.85
CA LEU A 81 16.05 -4.89 -0.40
C LEU A 81 14.85 -5.67 -0.93
N ARG A 82 14.90 -7.01 -0.87
CA ARG A 82 13.75 -7.88 -1.19
C ARG A 82 12.53 -7.55 -0.32
N ARG A 83 12.72 -7.37 0.99
CA ARG A 83 11.62 -7.03 1.91
C ARG A 83 11.04 -5.66 1.56
N GLU A 84 11.91 -4.70 1.25
CA GLU A 84 11.51 -3.35 0.87
C GLU A 84 10.70 -3.36 -0.44
N VAL A 85 11.21 -3.99 -1.49
CA VAL A 85 10.49 -4.14 -2.77
C VAL A 85 9.13 -4.81 -2.58
N ASN A 86 9.06 -5.90 -1.80
CA ASN A 86 7.79 -6.62 -1.62
C ASN A 86 6.77 -5.86 -0.75
N SER A 87 7.21 -4.89 0.03
CA SER A 87 6.33 -4.15 0.93
C SER A 87 5.43 -3.13 0.22
N TYR A 88 5.81 -2.71 -0.99
CA TYR A 88 5.01 -1.79 -1.81
C TYR A 88 3.83 -2.46 -2.51
N GLN A 89 3.85 -3.79 -2.61
CA GLN A 89 2.73 -4.52 -3.18
C GLN A 89 1.59 -4.56 -2.16
N ALA A 90 0.47 -3.92 -2.54
CA ALA A 90 -0.74 -3.94 -1.72
C ALA A 90 -1.17 -5.38 -1.38
N LYS A 91 -1.65 -5.59 -0.15
CA LYS A 91 -2.21 -6.88 0.24
C LYS A 91 -3.69 -6.94 -0.10
N LEU A 92 -4.11 -8.03 -0.73
CA LEU A 92 -5.54 -8.34 -0.82
C LEU A 92 -6.08 -8.62 0.58
N ARG A 93 -7.10 -7.87 0.99
CA ARG A 93 -7.76 -8.02 2.29
C ARG A 93 -9.14 -8.59 2.08
N ASN A 94 -9.52 -9.58 2.90
CA ASN A 94 -10.89 -10.07 2.87
C ASN A 94 -11.84 -8.96 3.38
N LEU A 95 -12.96 -8.75 2.71
CA LEU A 95 -13.94 -7.73 3.09
C LEU A 95 -14.53 -7.98 4.49
N LYS A 96 -14.54 -9.24 4.95
CA LYS A 96 -14.94 -9.63 6.31
C LYS A 96 -14.01 -9.13 7.41
N GLU A 97 -12.77 -8.75 7.08
CA GLU A 97 -11.82 -8.24 8.07
C GLU A 97 -12.14 -6.78 8.47
N PHE A 98 -13.00 -6.08 7.72
CA PHE A 98 -13.27 -4.66 7.95
C PHE A 98 -14.52 -4.46 8.81
N GLU A 99 -14.31 -4.03 10.06
CA GLU A 99 -15.38 -3.77 11.03
C GLU A 99 -16.36 -2.68 10.60
N CYS A 100 -15.96 -1.76 9.71
CA CYS A 100 -16.84 -0.70 9.22
C CYS A 100 -17.84 -1.13 8.13
N ILE A 101 -17.70 -2.34 7.56
CA ILE A 101 -18.63 -2.84 6.55
C ILE A 101 -19.74 -3.63 7.24
N LYS A 102 -21.00 -3.26 6.98
CA LYS A 102 -22.17 -4.00 7.48
C LYS A 102 -22.14 -5.44 7.00
N LYS A 103 -22.55 -6.37 7.85
CA LYS A 103 -22.53 -7.81 7.54
C LYS A 103 -23.42 -8.15 6.34
N GLU A 104 -24.57 -7.49 6.23
CA GLU A 104 -25.52 -7.64 5.13
C GLU A 104 -24.88 -7.26 3.79
N LEU A 105 -24.07 -6.20 3.77
CA LEU A 105 -23.34 -5.75 2.59
C LEU A 105 -22.25 -6.76 2.19
N ILE A 106 -21.52 -7.31 3.17
CA ILE A 106 -20.56 -8.39 2.93
C ILE A 106 -21.26 -9.59 2.29
N GLU A 107 -22.41 -10.01 2.81
CA GLU A 107 -23.17 -11.14 2.26
C GLU A 107 -23.65 -10.89 0.83
N LYS A 108 -24.11 -9.66 0.51
CA LYS A 108 -24.45 -9.25 -0.86
C LYS A 108 -23.25 -9.36 -1.80
N LEU A 109 -22.09 -8.86 -1.40
CA LEU A 109 -20.85 -8.90 -2.20
C LEU A 109 -20.35 -10.34 -2.41
N GLU A 110 -20.38 -11.16 -1.36
CA GLU A 110 -19.92 -12.56 -1.45
C GLU A 110 -20.80 -13.42 -2.36
N LYS A 111 -22.13 -13.20 -2.37
CA LYS A 111 -23.06 -13.87 -3.31
C LYS A 111 -22.69 -13.61 -4.78
N ARG A 112 -22.03 -12.48 -5.05
CA ARG A 112 -21.51 -12.12 -6.38
C ARG A 112 -20.06 -12.57 -6.61
N GLY A 113 -19.47 -13.29 -5.65
CA GLY A 113 -18.08 -13.75 -5.72
C GLY A 113 -17.03 -12.68 -5.37
N ILE A 114 -17.46 -11.53 -4.85
CA ILE A 114 -16.57 -10.43 -4.43
C ILE A 114 -16.24 -10.61 -2.95
N LYS A 115 -15.01 -11.02 -2.65
CA LYS A 115 -14.56 -11.39 -1.30
C LYS A 115 -13.42 -10.53 -0.78
N ASN A 116 -12.70 -9.84 -1.65
CA ASN A 116 -11.54 -9.06 -1.26
C ASN A 116 -11.43 -7.71 -2.00
N THR A 117 -10.56 -6.86 -1.47
CA THR A 117 -10.31 -5.50 -1.99
C THR A 117 -9.89 -5.45 -3.45
N GLY A 118 -9.11 -6.42 -3.95
CA GLY A 118 -8.69 -6.45 -5.35
C GLY A 118 -9.83 -6.77 -6.30
N GLN A 119 -10.68 -7.75 -5.96
CA GLN A 119 -11.88 -8.07 -6.74
C GLN A 119 -12.89 -6.92 -6.75
N LEU A 120 -12.99 -6.21 -5.63
CA LEU A 120 -13.87 -5.05 -5.51
C LEU A 120 -13.34 -3.88 -6.37
N PHE A 121 -12.03 -3.61 -6.32
CA PHE A 121 -11.39 -2.46 -6.95
C PHE A 121 -11.82 -2.21 -8.41
N ASP A 122 -11.82 -3.25 -9.24
CA ASP A 122 -12.15 -3.13 -10.66
C ASP A 122 -13.59 -2.62 -10.90
N LEU A 123 -14.49 -2.88 -9.96
CA LEU A 123 -15.90 -2.51 -10.03
C LEU A 123 -16.17 -1.07 -9.55
N ILE A 124 -15.33 -0.54 -8.65
CA ILE A 124 -15.57 0.74 -7.94
C ILE A 124 -14.57 1.85 -8.28
N SER A 125 -13.55 1.54 -9.09
CA SER A 125 -12.48 2.49 -9.46
C SER A 125 -12.97 3.75 -10.19
N THR A 126 -14.14 3.67 -10.83
CA THR A 126 -14.76 4.78 -11.59
C THR A 126 -16.11 5.15 -10.99
N VAL A 127 -16.56 6.39 -11.25
CA VAL A 127 -17.89 6.86 -10.82
C VAL A 127 -18.99 5.95 -11.39
N ASN A 128 -18.94 5.65 -12.69
CA ASN A 128 -19.93 4.79 -13.36
C ASN A 128 -19.91 3.35 -12.82
N GLY A 129 -18.73 2.81 -12.49
CA GLY A 129 -18.62 1.50 -11.86
C GLY A 129 -19.32 1.43 -10.51
N ARG A 130 -19.17 2.47 -9.68
CA ARG A 130 -19.87 2.58 -8.39
C ARG A 130 -21.38 2.66 -8.55
N ILE A 131 -21.88 3.48 -9.49
CA ILE A 131 -23.31 3.58 -9.79
C ILE A 131 -23.87 2.21 -10.17
N LYS A 132 -23.20 1.53 -11.11
CA LYS A 132 -23.60 0.19 -11.55
C LYS A 132 -23.59 -0.83 -10.42
N LEU A 133 -22.56 -0.82 -9.56
CA LEU A 133 -22.49 -1.72 -8.41
C LEU A 133 -23.62 -1.44 -7.42
N ALA A 134 -23.94 -0.17 -7.17
CA ALA A 134 -24.99 0.24 -6.26
C ALA A 134 -26.38 -0.20 -6.78
N GLU A 135 -26.66 -0.02 -8.07
CA GLU A 135 -27.90 -0.49 -8.71
C GLU A 135 -28.02 -2.01 -8.65
N GLU A 136 -26.95 -2.74 -8.99
CA GLU A 136 -26.97 -4.21 -9.04
C GLU A 136 -27.11 -4.87 -7.66
N LEU A 137 -26.66 -4.21 -6.60
CA LEU A 137 -26.71 -4.73 -5.22
C LEU A 137 -27.75 -4.03 -4.34
N ASP A 138 -28.53 -3.11 -4.91
CA ASP A 138 -29.50 -2.29 -4.18
C ASP A 138 -28.83 -1.63 -2.95
N LEU A 139 -27.78 -0.85 -3.21
CA LEU A 139 -27.01 -0.12 -2.21
C LEU A 139 -27.44 1.34 -2.17
N GLU A 140 -27.35 1.94 -1.00
CA GLU A 140 -27.38 3.40 -0.91
C GLU A 140 -26.14 4.00 -1.60
N SER A 141 -26.29 5.15 -2.25
CA SER A 141 -25.21 5.83 -2.99
C SER A 141 -23.94 6.04 -2.14
N ASP A 142 -24.12 6.27 -0.85
CA ASP A 142 -23.01 6.49 0.08
C ASP A 142 -22.24 5.19 0.40
N GLU A 143 -22.89 4.02 0.35
CA GLU A 143 -22.25 2.74 0.66
C GLU A 143 -21.21 2.36 -0.40
N ALA A 144 -21.54 2.51 -1.69
CA ALA A 144 -20.58 2.26 -2.78
C ALA A 144 -19.39 3.22 -2.73
N THR A 145 -19.62 4.46 -2.31
CA THR A 145 -18.55 5.46 -2.12
C THR A 145 -17.64 5.09 -0.94
N VAL A 146 -18.21 4.64 0.17
CA VAL A 146 -17.43 4.15 1.32
C VAL A 146 -16.57 2.93 0.94
N LEU A 147 -17.13 1.98 0.19
CA LEU A 147 -16.38 0.83 -0.34
C LEU A 147 -15.20 1.26 -1.22
N ALA A 148 -15.39 2.30 -2.03
CA ALA A 148 -14.33 2.88 -2.86
C ALA A 148 -13.20 3.48 -2.04
N LYS A 149 -13.55 4.40 -1.13
CA LYS A 149 -12.60 5.02 -0.20
C LYS A 149 -11.82 3.97 0.59
N LEU A 150 -12.51 2.96 1.12
CA LEU A 150 -11.92 1.89 1.92
C LEU A 150 -10.93 1.06 1.10
N THR A 151 -11.32 0.70 -0.12
CA THR A 151 -10.46 -0.06 -1.04
C THR A 151 -9.24 0.75 -1.46
N ASP A 152 -9.41 2.05 -1.68
CA ASP A 152 -8.34 2.97 -2.05
C ASP A 152 -7.27 3.05 -0.95
N VAL A 153 -7.66 3.39 0.28
CA VAL A 153 -6.70 3.51 1.40
C VAL A 153 -6.06 2.16 1.77
N SER A 154 -6.76 1.04 1.54
CA SER A 154 -6.23 -0.31 1.77
C SER A 154 -5.05 -0.68 0.85
N ARG A 155 -4.79 0.10 -0.20
CA ARG A 155 -3.62 -0.08 -1.09
C ARG A 155 -2.33 0.44 -0.48
N LEU A 156 -2.41 1.32 0.52
CA LEU A 156 -1.26 1.91 1.15
C LEU A 156 -0.52 0.88 2.01
N ARG A 157 0.82 0.99 2.04
CA ARG A 157 1.65 0.27 3.00
C ARG A 157 1.24 0.66 4.42
N TYR A 158 1.39 -0.28 5.35
CA TYR A 158 1.04 -0.13 6.77
C TYR A 158 -0.46 -0.03 7.10
N VAL A 159 -1.34 -0.07 6.10
CA VAL A 159 -2.80 -0.09 6.35
C VAL A 159 -3.28 -1.51 6.63
N SER A 160 -3.79 -1.69 7.84
CA SER A 160 -4.57 -2.85 8.27
C SER A 160 -6.07 -2.57 8.12
N PRO A 161 -6.94 -3.59 8.13
CA PRO A 161 -8.39 -3.39 8.08
C PRO A 161 -8.90 -2.42 9.16
N ASN A 162 -8.40 -2.54 10.40
CA ASN A 162 -8.73 -1.65 11.50
C ASN A 162 -8.25 -0.21 11.29
N PHE A 163 -7.03 -0.03 10.73
CA PHE A 163 -6.52 1.30 10.41
C PHE A 163 -7.26 1.92 9.22
N ALA A 164 -7.67 1.12 8.23
CA ALA A 164 -8.53 1.57 7.15
C ALA A 164 -9.88 2.07 7.68
N THR A 165 -10.51 1.33 8.59
CA THR A 165 -11.74 1.76 9.29
C THR A 165 -11.55 3.11 9.99
N LEU A 166 -10.43 3.32 10.67
CA LEU A 166 -10.11 4.59 11.31
C LEU A 166 -9.99 5.73 10.28
N LEU A 167 -9.29 5.51 9.16
CA LEU A 167 -9.13 6.49 8.08
C LEU A 167 -10.47 6.89 7.45
N ILE A 168 -11.35 5.92 7.19
CA ILE A 168 -12.68 6.15 6.62
C ILE A 168 -13.58 6.97 7.54
N ASN A 169 -13.40 6.84 8.84
CA ASN A 169 -14.10 7.64 9.84
C ASN A 169 -13.45 9.02 10.09
N SER A 170 -12.45 9.40 9.29
CA SER A 170 -11.71 10.66 9.38
C SER A 170 -11.83 11.48 8.09
N LYS A 171 -11.27 12.69 8.08
CA LYS A 171 -11.14 13.49 6.86
C LYS A 171 -10.09 12.95 5.86
N TYR A 172 -9.29 11.95 6.26
CA TYR A 172 -8.19 11.35 5.47
C TYR A 172 -8.61 10.01 4.83
N ASP A 173 -9.80 9.98 4.25
CA ASP A 173 -10.49 8.78 3.77
C ASP A 173 -10.12 8.33 2.35
N THR A 174 -9.12 8.96 1.72
CA THR A 174 -8.66 8.62 0.35
C THR A 174 -7.14 8.72 0.26
N VAL A 175 -6.53 8.02 -0.70
CA VAL A 175 -5.08 8.11 -0.92
C VAL A 175 -4.66 9.55 -1.24
N GLU A 176 -5.45 10.26 -2.05
CA GLU A 176 -5.17 11.65 -2.40
C GLU A 176 -5.12 12.58 -1.17
N LYS A 177 -6.11 12.48 -0.28
CA LYS A 177 -6.14 13.30 0.94
C LYS A 177 -4.98 12.97 1.87
N ILE A 178 -4.57 11.70 1.95
CA ILE A 178 -3.42 11.28 2.76
C ILE A 178 -2.11 11.82 2.16
N GLN A 179 -1.92 11.77 0.84
CA GLN A 179 -0.71 12.29 0.19
C GLN A 179 -0.50 13.80 0.40
N LYS A 180 -1.59 14.55 0.54
CA LYS A 180 -1.60 16.00 0.76
C LYS A 180 -1.64 16.40 2.25
N ALA A 181 -1.76 15.44 3.16
CA ALA A 181 -1.91 15.72 4.57
C ALA A 181 -0.63 16.28 5.20
N ASP A 182 -0.80 17.18 6.18
CA ASP A 182 0.22 17.40 7.20
C ASP A 182 0.19 16.23 8.20
N TYR A 183 1.35 15.59 8.43
CA TYR A 183 1.40 14.39 9.27
C TYR A 183 1.19 14.70 10.76
N ASN A 184 1.41 15.94 11.22
CA ASN A 184 1.14 16.33 12.61
C ASN A 184 -0.36 16.50 12.83
N GLU A 185 -1.06 17.12 11.90
CA GLU A 185 -2.53 17.22 11.93
C GLU A 185 -3.18 15.84 11.80
N LEU A 186 -2.72 15.02 10.84
CA LEU A 186 -3.24 13.67 10.66
C LEU A 186 -3.07 12.84 11.94
N TYR A 187 -1.90 12.91 12.58
CA TYR A 187 -1.65 12.24 13.85
C TYR A 187 -2.63 12.69 14.96
N LYS A 188 -2.82 14.01 15.12
CA LYS A 188 -3.73 14.57 16.13
C LYS A 188 -5.16 14.10 15.91
N ASP A 189 -5.68 14.27 14.69
CA ASP A 189 -7.05 13.94 14.33
C ASP A 189 -7.34 12.44 14.50
N LEU A 190 -6.45 11.57 13.98
CA LEU A 190 -6.63 10.13 14.10
C LEU A 190 -6.50 9.65 15.55
N SER A 191 -5.59 10.25 16.32
CA SER A 191 -5.45 9.93 17.75
C SER A 191 -6.70 10.33 18.54
N GLU A 192 -7.30 11.47 18.21
CA GLU A 192 -8.54 11.92 18.84
C GLU A 192 -9.69 10.96 18.51
N ILE A 193 -9.92 10.64 17.23
CA ILE A 193 -10.97 9.70 16.82
C ILE A 193 -10.77 8.33 17.47
N ASN A 194 -9.54 7.83 17.52
CA ASN A 194 -9.25 6.49 18.03
C ASN A 194 -9.42 6.40 19.56
N LYS A 195 -9.21 7.48 20.31
CA LYS A 195 -9.51 7.54 21.75
C LYS A 195 -10.98 7.29 22.06
N TYR A 196 -11.88 7.76 21.20
CA TYR A 196 -13.32 7.66 21.43
C TYR A 196 -13.93 6.40 20.82
N LYS A 197 -13.46 5.98 19.64
CA LYS A 197 -14.09 4.90 18.87
C LYS A 197 -13.33 3.57 18.91
N CYS A 198 -12.07 3.54 19.39
CA CYS A 198 -11.24 2.35 19.54
C CYS A 198 -11.15 1.45 18.29
N HIS A 199 -11.27 2.03 17.09
CA HIS A 199 -11.24 1.28 15.83
C HIS A 199 -9.90 0.57 15.60
N PHE A 200 -8.80 1.17 16.06
CA PHE A 200 -7.45 0.63 15.94
C PHE A 200 -6.86 0.35 17.32
N LYS A 201 -6.63 -0.94 17.62
CA LYS A 201 -6.08 -1.38 18.91
C LYS A 201 -4.55 -1.25 19.02
N GLY A 202 -3.88 -0.91 17.91
CA GLY A 202 -2.45 -0.65 17.90
C GLY A 202 -2.13 0.78 18.35
N ASN A 203 -0.86 1.00 18.68
CA ASN A 203 -0.33 2.35 18.86
C ASN A 203 0.32 2.80 17.55
N PHE A 204 0.04 4.03 17.14
CA PHE A 204 0.80 4.73 16.11
C PHE A 204 1.30 6.05 16.70
N GLY A 205 2.57 6.34 16.50
CA GLY A 205 3.20 7.58 16.92
C GLY A 205 3.27 8.63 15.80
N LEU A 206 3.75 9.82 16.15
CA LEU A 206 3.93 10.91 15.20
C LEU A 206 4.87 10.52 14.04
N ASN A 207 5.97 9.83 14.34
CA ASN A 207 6.91 9.36 13.33
C ASN A 207 6.29 8.31 12.38
N ASP A 208 5.41 7.45 12.89
CA ASP A 208 4.70 6.48 12.05
C ASP A 208 3.82 7.21 11.02
N MET A 209 3.15 8.30 11.42
CA MET A 209 2.34 9.10 10.51
C MET A 209 3.18 9.87 9.49
N LYS A 210 4.37 10.35 9.88
CA LYS A 210 5.34 10.92 8.95
C LYS A 210 5.76 9.90 7.88
N PHE A 211 6.10 8.67 8.28
CA PHE A 211 6.40 7.59 7.34
C PHE A 211 5.21 7.25 6.45
N PHE A 212 4.02 7.14 7.05
CA PHE A 212 2.79 6.81 6.34
C PHE A 212 2.46 7.82 5.24
N VAL A 213 2.45 9.12 5.54
CA VAL A 213 2.19 10.19 4.56
C VAL A 213 3.25 10.19 3.46
N ASN A 214 4.54 10.11 3.82
CA ASN A 214 5.61 10.12 2.82
C ASN A 214 5.61 8.87 1.93
N ASP A 215 5.29 7.70 2.50
CA ASP A 215 5.23 6.46 1.72
C ASP A 215 4.03 6.45 0.77
N SER A 216 2.90 7.04 1.18
CA SER A 216 1.69 7.14 0.36
C SER A 216 1.92 7.83 -0.99
N LYS A 217 2.90 8.75 -1.07
CA LYS A 217 3.27 9.48 -2.30
C LYS A 217 3.85 8.57 -3.39
N PHE A 218 4.27 7.36 -3.03
CA PHE A 218 4.73 6.36 -4.00
C PHE A 218 3.58 5.63 -4.70
N ILE A 219 2.37 5.72 -4.15
CA ILE A 219 1.18 5.04 -4.67
C ILE A 219 0.45 5.96 -5.67
N PRO A 220 0.11 5.49 -6.88
CA PRO A 220 -0.60 6.31 -7.86
C PRO A 220 -2.07 6.53 -7.47
N LEU A 221 -2.55 7.73 -7.77
CA LEU A 221 -3.97 8.09 -7.69
C LEU A 221 -4.69 7.46 -8.89
N VAL A 222 -5.53 6.47 -8.62
CA VAL A 222 -6.22 5.67 -9.65
C VAL A 222 -7.72 5.52 -9.39
N MET A 223 -8.18 5.95 -8.21
CA MET A 223 -9.60 5.98 -7.85
C MET A 223 -10.17 7.33 -8.26
N GLU A 224 -11.25 7.33 -9.04
CA GLU A 224 -11.97 8.55 -9.43
C GLU A 224 -12.99 8.91 -8.35
N TYR A 225 -13.05 10.17 -7.92
CA TYR A 225 -14.04 10.67 -6.94
C TYR A 225 -14.94 11.72 -7.57
#